data_AF-A0A438IAC9-F1
#
_entry.id   AF-A0A438IAC9-F1
#
_cell.length_a   1.000
_cell.length_b   1.000
_cell.length_c   1.000
_cell.angle_alpha   90.00
_cell.angle_beta   90.00
_cell.angle_gamma   90.00
#
_symmetry.space_group_name_H-M   'P 1'
#
loop_
_entity.id
_entity.type
_entity.pdbx_description
1 polymer ?
#
loop_
_entity_poly.entity_id
_entity_poly.type
_entity_poly.pdbx_seq_one_letter_code
_entity_poly.pdbx_strand_id
1 'polypeptide(L)'
;MQYYSGRSYLPDDTASGLKKLREIELENLRGNGKGERKTSDKIYDYDTYNDLWDPDDSKDLARPILGGQDHPYPRRCRTGRPSSKKDPLSETRSSSVYVPRDEAFEEVKQMTFSTKTLKSVLHALLPQVEIMLLDPHLVFPYFTAIDLLFQGVPLPKSKNFFQSIIPRLVKTIAEGEGDILLFETPAMIDSMPDLFLASSSLLEMDRVVDESEWPLKSKLDPGIYGPPESLITAKLIEREIKGVMTIDEALKQKKMFILDYHDLLLPYVNKVREIEGTTLYGSRTLFFLTMDGTLRPLAIELTRPPVGDKLQWKQVFTPGWDGTSCWLWRLAKAHVCAHDSGYHQLVHWLRTHCCTEPYIIAANRQLSAMHPIYRLLHPHFRYTMEINALAQESLINAGGIIESCFSPGKYAIELSSAAYDRL
;
A
#
# COMPACT_ATOMS: atom_id res chain seq x y z
N MET A 1 16.26 32.44 10.67
CA MET A 1 15.31 32.56 9.55
C MET A 1 15.41 33.96 8.98
N GLN A 2 15.76 34.09 7.70
CA GLN A 2 15.57 35.34 6.97
C GLN A 2 14.18 35.29 6.31
N TYR A 3 13.29 36.21 6.69
CA TYR A 3 11.96 36.32 6.10
C TYR A 3 12.04 37.18 4.84
N TYR A 4 11.67 36.61 3.69
CA TYR A 4 11.53 37.36 2.45
C TYR A 4 10.13 37.96 2.36
N SER A 5 10.00 39.12 1.69
CA SER A 5 8.70 39.75 1.43
C SER A 5 7.72 38.79 0.73
N GLY A 6 6.41 39.00 0.87
CA GLY A 6 5.36 38.22 0.21
C GLY A 6 5.34 38.27 -1.33
N ARG A 7 6.37 38.80 -1.98
CA ARG A 7 6.51 38.86 -3.46
C ARG A 7 7.35 37.70 -4.00
N SER A 8 7.04 37.27 -5.21
CA SER A 8 7.74 36.19 -5.91
C SER A 8 8.76 36.75 -6.89
N TYR A 9 9.92 36.11 -7.02
CA TYR A 9 11.01 36.51 -7.92
C TYR A 9 11.66 35.30 -8.58
N LEU A 10 11.87 35.36 -9.90
CA LEU A 10 12.82 34.48 -10.58
C LEU A 10 14.26 34.81 -10.12
N PRO A 11 15.24 33.91 -10.34
CA PRO A 11 16.63 34.18 -9.97
C PRO A 11 17.14 35.52 -10.54
N ASP A 12 16.86 35.81 -11.81
CA ASP A 12 17.33 37.02 -12.49
C ASP A 12 16.68 38.30 -11.96
N ASP A 13 15.40 38.21 -11.56
CA ASP A 13 14.60 39.31 -11.01
C ASP A 13 14.87 39.56 -9.51
N THR A 14 15.72 38.76 -8.87
CA THR A 14 16.03 38.92 -7.45
C THR A 14 16.81 40.22 -7.25
N ALA A 15 16.35 41.09 -6.34
CA ALA A 15 17.04 42.34 -6.01
C ALA A 15 18.51 42.08 -5.67
N SER A 16 19.43 42.92 -6.14
CA SER A 16 20.89 42.72 -6.05
C SER A 16 21.36 42.43 -4.61
N GLY A 17 20.83 43.13 -3.62
CA GLY A 17 21.15 42.92 -2.20
C GLY A 17 20.67 41.58 -1.61
N LEU A 18 19.76 40.87 -2.29
CA LEU A 18 19.21 39.58 -1.85
C LEU A 18 19.77 38.38 -2.63
N LYS A 19 20.48 38.58 -3.74
CA LYS A 19 21.00 37.47 -4.56
C LYS A 19 21.90 36.53 -3.78
N LYS A 20 22.87 37.08 -3.04
CA LYS A 20 23.77 36.29 -2.18
C LYS A 20 23.02 35.56 -1.06
N LEU A 21 22.01 36.19 -0.47
CA LEU A 21 21.21 35.58 0.60
C LEU A 21 20.35 34.42 0.07
N ARG A 22 19.79 34.58 -1.14
CA ARG A 22 19.06 33.53 -1.85
C ARG A 22 19.93 32.29 -2.06
N GLU A 23 21.18 32.48 -2.47
CA GLU A 23 22.14 31.40 -2.71
C GLU A 23 22.56 30.71 -1.40
N ILE A 24 22.94 31.48 -0.38
CA ILE A 24 23.34 30.96 0.94
C ILE A 24 22.22 30.12 1.55
N GLU A 25 20.96 30.56 1.46
CA GLU A 25 19.84 29.79 1.99
C GLU A 25 19.69 28.45 1.28
N LEU A 26 19.79 28.41 -0.06
CA LEU A 26 19.73 27.15 -0.81
C LEU A 26 20.91 26.23 -0.48
N GLU A 27 22.11 26.78 -0.28
CA GLU A 27 23.27 26.00 0.19
C GLU A 27 23.02 25.39 1.58
N ASN A 28 22.47 26.16 2.52
CA ASN A 28 22.12 25.68 3.85
C ASN A 28 21.06 24.56 3.80
N LEU A 29 20.03 24.72 2.96
CA LEU A 29 18.97 23.72 2.78
C LEU A 29 19.48 22.43 2.12
N ARG A 30 20.49 22.51 1.25
CA ARG A 30 21.12 21.31 0.65
C ARG A 30 22.03 20.57 1.62
N GLY A 31 22.68 21.28 2.52
CA GLY A 31 23.74 20.74 3.36
C GLY A 31 24.93 20.20 2.54
N ASN A 32 25.67 19.24 3.10
CA ASN A 32 26.90 18.71 2.51
C ASN A 32 26.88 17.18 2.29
N GLY A 33 25.71 16.54 2.43
CA GLY A 33 25.54 15.09 2.28
C GLY A 33 26.17 14.21 3.36
N LYS A 34 26.68 14.78 4.46
CA LYS A 34 27.39 14.03 5.53
C LYS A 34 26.78 14.26 6.90
N GLY A 35 27.04 13.35 7.82
CA GLY A 35 26.61 13.44 9.22
C GLY A 35 25.17 13.01 9.46
N GLU A 36 24.88 12.71 10.72
CA GLU A 36 23.54 12.40 11.22
C GLU A 36 22.72 13.69 11.34
N ARG A 37 21.44 13.61 10.96
CA ARG A 37 20.52 14.73 11.02
C ARG A 37 19.96 14.92 12.43
N LYS A 38 19.87 16.18 12.87
CA LYS A 38 19.31 16.58 14.17
C LYS A 38 17.91 17.15 13.99
N THR A 39 17.09 17.07 15.02
CA THR A 39 15.70 17.60 15.01
C THR A 39 15.58 19.09 14.67
N SER A 40 16.64 19.89 14.91
CA SER A 40 16.70 21.31 14.55
C SER A 40 17.13 21.58 13.10
N ASP A 41 17.65 20.57 12.38
CA ASP A 41 18.21 20.73 11.05
C ASP A 41 17.12 20.96 10.01
N LYS A 42 17.44 21.76 8.99
CA LYS A 42 16.58 22.03 7.83
C LYS A 42 17.21 21.54 6.54
N ILE A 43 17.89 20.40 6.61
CA ILE A 43 18.71 19.88 5.52
C ILE A 43 17.90 18.84 4.75
N TYR A 44 17.66 19.12 3.48
CA TYR A 44 16.96 18.26 2.55
C TYR A 44 18.00 17.55 1.68
N ASP A 45 18.04 16.23 1.72
CA ASP A 45 18.90 15.43 0.85
C ASP A 45 18.30 14.05 0.61
N TYR A 46 18.84 13.33 -0.36
CA TYR A 46 18.30 12.04 -0.80
C TYR A 46 19.05 10.87 -0.20
N ASP A 47 18.32 9.78 0.03
CA ASP A 47 18.90 8.47 0.31
C ASP A 47 17.94 7.36 -0.18
N THR A 48 18.43 6.13 -0.24
CA THR A 48 17.64 4.92 -0.54
C THR A 48 16.82 4.48 0.66
N TYR A 49 15.79 3.67 0.46
CA TYR A 49 15.13 2.98 1.58
C TYR A 49 16.02 1.82 1.99
N ASN A 50 16.94 2.08 2.92
CA ASN A 50 17.86 1.14 3.53
C ASN A 50 17.70 1.07 5.06
N ASP A 51 16.57 1.57 5.57
CA ASP A 51 16.32 1.81 6.99
C ASP A 51 14.97 1.25 7.51
N LEU A 52 14.32 0.41 6.69
CA LEU A 52 13.04 -0.21 7.05
C LEU A 52 13.20 -1.48 7.89
N TRP A 53 14.41 -2.05 8.03
CA TRP A 53 14.67 -3.31 8.71
C TRP A 53 15.74 -3.23 9.78
N ASP A 54 15.84 -4.27 10.60
CA ASP A 54 16.83 -4.41 11.65
C ASP A 54 17.62 -5.73 11.54
N PRO A 55 18.68 -5.78 10.72
CA PRO A 55 19.49 -6.99 10.59
C PRO A 55 20.37 -7.22 11.84
N ASP A 56 20.61 -6.18 12.65
CA ASP A 56 21.37 -6.27 13.90
C ASP A 56 20.59 -6.99 14.99
N ASP A 57 19.26 -6.85 15.01
CA ASP A 57 18.37 -7.62 15.90
C ASP A 57 18.23 -9.07 15.43
N SER A 58 17.67 -9.30 14.24
CA SER A 58 17.44 -10.66 13.70
C SER A 58 17.66 -10.76 12.20
N LYS A 59 18.11 -11.94 11.74
CA LYS A 59 18.21 -12.24 10.30
C LYS A 59 16.84 -12.23 9.61
N ASP A 60 15.78 -12.56 10.34
CA ASP A 60 14.41 -12.60 9.80
C ASP A 60 13.84 -11.21 9.53
N LEU A 61 14.43 -10.17 10.14
CA LEU A 61 14.04 -8.79 9.92
C LEU A 61 14.77 -8.18 8.72
N ALA A 62 15.84 -8.77 8.20
CA ALA A 62 16.56 -8.23 7.05
C ALA A 62 15.68 -8.15 5.79
N ARG A 63 15.81 -7.05 5.03
CA ARG A 63 15.09 -6.81 3.76
C ARG A 63 16.08 -6.25 2.72
N PRO A 64 15.75 -6.32 1.42
CA PRO A 64 16.58 -5.72 0.38
C PRO A 64 16.53 -4.19 0.38
N ILE A 65 17.63 -3.56 -0.05
CA ILE A 65 17.70 -2.11 -0.28
C ILE A 65 16.87 -1.71 -1.49
N LEU A 66 15.95 -0.74 -1.29
CA LEU A 66 15.13 -0.21 -2.37
C LEU A 66 15.64 1.16 -2.82
N GLY A 67 15.76 1.32 -4.14
CA GLY A 67 16.38 2.46 -4.81
C GLY A 67 17.67 2.09 -5.56
N GLY A 68 18.03 0.81 -5.62
CA GLY A 68 19.14 0.27 -6.42
C GLY A 68 18.74 -0.10 -7.85
N GLN A 69 19.61 -0.83 -8.55
CA GLN A 69 19.31 -1.38 -9.88
C GLN A 69 18.37 -2.60 -9.80
N ASP A 70 18.61 -3.50 -8.84
CA ASP A 70 17.81 -4.73 -8.69
C ASP A 70 16.42 -4.46 -8.09
N HIS A 71 16.30 -3.38 -7.32
CA HIS A 71 15.06 -2.92 -6.69
C HIS A 71 14.91 -1.41 -6.91
N PRO A 72 14.48 -0.97 -8.10
CA PRO A 72 14.29 0.44 -8.38
C PRO A 72 13.19 1.01 -7.49
N TYR A 73 13.41 2.22 -6.97
CA TYR A 73 12.47 2.87 -6.06
C TYR A 73 12.74 4.38 -5.95
N PRO A 74 11.71 5.21 -5.68
CA PRO A 74 11.90 6.61 -5.33
C PRO A 74 12.86 6.80 -4.14
N ARG A 75 13.56 7.93 -4.11
CA ARG A 75 14.42 8.31 -2.99
C ARG A 75 13.60 8.87 -1.84
N ARG A 76 14.07 8.67 -0.61
CA ARG A 76 13.53 9.25 0.62
C ARG A 76 14.46 10.32 1.18
N CYS A 77 13.99 11.03 2.21
CA CYS A 77 14.81 11.99 2.93
C CYS A 77 15.98 11.32 3.66
N ARG A 78 17.20 11.78 3.41
CA ARG A 78 18.41 11.31 4.10
C ARG A 78 18.35 11.65 5.59
N THR A 79 18.58 10.65 6.43
CA THR A 79 18.64 10.75 7.89
C THR A 79 20.06 10.63 8.43
N GLY A 80 20.89 9.79 7.78
CA GLY A 80 22.33 9.73 8.03
C GLY A 80 22.72 9.15 9.39
N ARG A 81 21.85 8.32 9.99
CA ARG A 81 22.19 7.51 11.16
C ARG A 81 23.32 6.52 10.79
N PRO A 82 24.01 5.93 11.79
CA PRO A 82 25.07 4.97 11.54
C PRO A 82 24.60 3.76 10.70
N SER A 83 25.55 3.13 10.00
CA SER A 83 25.30 1.84 9.35
C SER A 83 25.12 0.73 10.37
N SER A 84 24.31 -0.28 10.03
CA SER A 84 24.19 -1.52 10.78
C SER A 84 25.52 -2.25 10.88
N LYS A 85 25.74 -2.97 12.00
CA LYS A 85 26.95 -3.77 12.23
C LYS A 85 26.97 -5.04 11.40
N LYS A 86 25.81 -5.70 11.21
CA LYS A 86 25.68 -6.93 10.42
C LYS A 86 25.52 -6.68 8.92
N ASP A 87 24.98 -5.53 8.53
CA ASP A 87 24.86 -5.12 7.13
C ASP A 87 25.24 -3.64 6.95
N PRO A 88 26.49 -3.33 6.56
CA PRO A 88 26.97 -1.95 6.43
C PRO A 88 26.23 -1.07 5.40
N LEU A 89 25.47 -1.68 4.47
CA LEU A 89 24.68 -0.95 3.48
C LEU A 89 23.33 -0.50 4.05
N SER A 90 22.90 -1.09 5.15
CA SER A 90 21.67 -0.76 5.86
C SER A 90 21.94 0.29 6.96
N GLU A 91 21.02 1.22 7.12
CA GLU A 91 21.06 2.23 8.17
C GLU A 91 20.40 1.69 9.44
N THR A 92 20.98 1.96 10.62
CA THR A 92 20.42 1.49 11.89
C THR A 92 19.04 2.04 12.15
N ARG A 93 18.18 1.20 12.74
CA ARG A 93 16.83 1.59 13.17
C ARG A 93 16.86 2.61 14.30
N SER A 94 15.80 3.41 14.33
CA SER A 94 15.54 4.40 15.38
C SER A 94 14.03 4.44 15.63
N SER A 95 13.64 4.75 16.86
CA SER A 95 12.25 5.03 17.24
C SER A 95 11.79 6.44 16.82
N SER A 96 12.58 7.12 15.99
CA SER A 96 12.23 8.40 15.37
C SER A 96 13.01 8.55 14.06
N VAL A 97 12.30 8.90 13.00
CA VAL A 97 12.87 9.15 11.67
C VAL A 97 12.95 10.66 11.47
N TYR A 98 14.13 11.16 11.12
CA TYR A 98 14.34 12.59 10.91
C TYR A 98 13.55 13.10 9.69
N VAL A 99 12.93 14.27 9.86
CA VAL A 99 12.52 15.15 8.77
C VAL A 99 13.05 16.57 9.02
N PRO A 100 13.27 17.38 7.97
CA PRO A 100 13.59 18.79 8.12
C PRO A 100 12.61 19.50 9.06
N ARG A 101 13.12 20.36 9.96
CA ARG A 101 12.34 20.89 11.07
C ARG A 101 11.03 21.56 10.67
N ASP A 102 10.98 22.19 9.50
CA ASP A 102 9.80 22.89 8.99
C ASP A 102 8.76 21.94 8.37
N GLU A 103 9.11 20.68 8.08
CA GLU A 103 8.22 19.64 7.57
C GLU A 103 7.52 18.85 8.69
N ALA A 104 8.11 18.86 9.89
CA ALA A 104 7.55 18.22 11.07
C ALA A 104 6.18 18.82 11.43
N PHE A 105 5.30 18.01 12.03
CA PHE A 105 3.99 18.51 12.45
C PHE A 105 4.12 19.70 13.43
N GLU A 106 3.31 20.74 13.20
CA GLU A 106 3.04 21.77 14.21
C GLU A 106 2.40 21.10 15.44
N GLU A 107 2.65 21.56 16.67
CA GLU A 107 2.17 20.92 17.91
C GLU A 107 0.66 20.65 17.92
N VAL A 108 -0.16 21.59 17.44
CA VAL A 108 -1.62 21.42 17.33
C VAL A 108 -1.96 20.29 16.36
N LYS A 109 -1.22 20.17 15.26
CA LYS A 109 -1.33 19.07 14.31
C LYS A 109 -0.76 17.79 14.88
N GLN A 110 0.34 17.79 15.63
CA GLN A 110 0.87 16.60 16.28
C GLN A 110 -0.11 16.05 17.30
N MET A 111 -0.74 16.92 18.11
CA MET A 111 -1.85 16.54 18.99
C MET A 111 -3.05 16.03 18.18
N THR A 112 -3.41 16.69 17.07
CA THR A 112 -4.48 16.24 16.17
C THR A 112 -4.11 14.95 15.44
N PHE A 113 -2.85 14.65 15.13
CA PHE A 113 -2.44 13.47 14.37
C PHE A 113 -2.25 12.26 15.29
N SER A 114 -1.70 12.50 16.48
CA SER A 114 -1.66 11.54 17.59
C SER A 114 -3.05 11.24 18.16
N THR A 115 -4.02 12.16 18.06
CA THR A 115 -5.41 11.91 18.45
C THR A 115 -6.37 11.55 17.31
N LYS A 116 -6.10 11.89 16.03
CA LYS A 116 -7.09 11.79 14.94
C LYS A 116 -6.71 10.97 13.70
N THR A 117 -5.45 10.63 13.34
CA THR A 117 -5.23 10.07 11.98
C THR A 117 -4.11 9.04 11.75
N LEU A 118 -2.80 9.27 12.02
CA LEU A 118 -1.81 8.17 11.87
C LEU A 118 -2.04 7.17 12.98
N LYS A 119 -2.14 7.70 14.19
CA LYS A 119 -2.53 6.88 15.32
C LYS A 119 -3.93 6.30 15.13
N SER A 120 -4.82 6.87 14.32
CA SER A 120 -6.13 6.26 14.08
C SER A 120 -6.12 5.24 12.93
N VAL A 121 -5.36 5.40 11.85
CA VAL A 121 -5.28 4.38 10.78
C VAL A 121 -4.32 3.25 11.18
N LEU A 122 -3.18 3.56 11.79
CA LEU A 122 -2.33 2.55 12.44
C LEU A 122 -3.01 1.93 13.68
N HIS A 123 -3.76 2.68 14.50
CA HIS A 123 -4.53 2.09 15.62
C HIS A 123 -5.98 1.68 15.29
N ALA A 124 -6.45 1.77 14.05
CA ALA A 124 -7.68 1.07 13.62
C ALA A 124 -7.37 -0.41 13.39
N LEU A 125 -6.15 -0.66 12.92
CA LEU A 125 -5.58 -2.00 12.76
C LEU A 125 -5.02 -2.52 14.08
N LEU A 126 -4.52 -1.68 15.01
CA LEU A 126 -3.96 -2.18 16.27
C LEU A 126 -4.90 -3.03 17.13
N PRO A 127 -6.22 -2.80 17.27
CA PRO A 127 -7.07 -3.72 18.02
C PRO A 127 -7.21 -5.08 17.33
N GLN A 128 -7.23 -5.13 15.99
CA GLN A 128 -7.24 -6.39 15.24
C GLN A 128 -5.88 -7.11 15.33
N VAL A 129 -4.79 -6.34 15.26
CA VAL A 129 -3.41 -6.80 15.44
C VAL A 129 -3.15 -7.20 16.90
N GLU A 130 -3.68 -6.51 17.91
CA GLU A 130 -3.54 -6.84 19.34
C GLU A 130 -4.39 -8.06 19.72
N ILE A 131 -5.58 -8.22 19.13
CA ILE A 131 -6.38 -9.45 19.25
C ILE A 131 -5.63 -10.64 18.61
N MET A 132 -5.02 -10.43 17.44
CA MET A 132 -4.17 -11.41 16.75
C MET A 132 -2.80 -11.62 17.44
N LEU A 133 -2.31 -10.66 18.22
CA LEU A 133 -1.10 -10.79 19.06
C LEU A 133 -1.40 -11.49 20.41
N LEU A 134 -2.65 -11.46 20.88
CA LEU A 134 -3.09 -12.20 22.07
C LEU A 134 -3.30 -13.69 21.75
N ASP A 135 -3.88 -13.99 20.58
CA ASP A 135 -3.93 -15.33 20.01
C ASP A 135 -4.01 -15.25 18.47
N PRO A 136 -2.93 -15.53 17.74
CA PRO A 136 -2.93 -15.52 16.27
C PRO A 136 -3.84 -16.61 15.67
N HIS A 137 -4.40 -17.50 16.49
CA HIS A 137 -5.38 -18.50 16.11
C HIS A 137 -6.82 -18.11 16.45
N LEU A 138 -7.07 -16.90 16.97
CA LEU A 138 -8.44 -16.44 17.21
C LEU A 138 -9.16 -16.21 15.88
N VAL A 139 -9.98 -17.19 15.50
CA VAL A 139 -10.78 -17.18 14.29
C VAL A 139 -12.20 -16.69 14.56
N PHE A 140 -12.78 -15.94 13.62
CA PHE A 140 -14.21 -15.67 13.66
C PHE A 140 -14.99 -16.96 13.33
N PRO A 141 -15.87 -17.45 14.22
CA PRO A 141 -16.57 -18.71 14.01
C PRO A 141 -17.66 -18.63 12.93
N TYR A 142 -18.18 -17.43 12.64
CA TYR A 142 -19.22 -17.16 11.65
C TYR A 142 -19.23 -15.68 11.25
N PHE A 143 -19.83 -15.33 10.11
CA PHE A 143 -19.80 -13.95 9.59
C PHE A 143 -20.43 -12.92 10.53
N THR A 144 -21.51 -13.26 11.24
CA THR A 144 -22.14 -12.33 12.19
C THR A 144 -21.24 -11.98 13.38
N ALA A 145 -20.19 -12.76 13.67
CA ALA A 145 -19.20 -12.39 14.68
C ALA A 145 -18.34 -11.19 14.25
N ILE A 146 -18.20 -10.97 12.94
CA ILE A 146 -17.56 -9.78 12.37
C ILE A 146 -18.49 -8.58 12.53
N ASP A 147 -19.80 -8.76 12.26
CA ASP A 147 -20.79 -7.69 12.42
C ASP A 147 -20.88 -7.18 13.86
N LEU A 148 -20.67 -8.06 14.84
CA LEU A 148 -20.63 -7.70 16.26
C LEU A 148 -19.53 -6.69 16.61
N LEU A 149 -18.44 -6.61 15.85
CA LEU A 149 -17.41 -5.57 16.04
C LEU A 149 -17.99 -4.15 15.91
N PHE A 150 -19.05 -3.99 15.11
CA PHE A 150 -19.75 -2.73 14.89
C PHE A 150 -21.01 -2.58 15.76
N GLN A 151 -21.36 -3.59 16.56
CA GLN A 151 -22.48 -3.58 17.50
C GLN A 151 -22.03 -3.55 18.97
N GLY A 152 -20.76 -3.89 19.24
CA GLY A 152 -20.13 -3.86 20.55
C GLY A 152 -19.69 -5.25 21.00
N VAL A 153 -18.39 -5.42 21.31
CA VAL A 153 -17.82 -6.67 21.82
C VAL A 153 -17.23 -6.44 23.23
N PRO A 154 -17.57 -7.29 24.22
CA PRO A 154 -16.99 -7.18 25.56
C PRO A 154 -15.50 -7.52 25.54
N LEU A 155 -14.68 -6.68 26.16
CA LEU A 155 -13.24 -6.86 26.23
C LEU A 155 -12.84 -7.81 27.35
N PRO A 156 -11.83 -8.70 27.14
CA PRO A 156 -11.26 -9.47 28.23
C PRO A 156 -10.61 -8.55 29.27
N LYS A 157 -10.79 -8.86 30.56
CA LYS A 157 -10.27 -8.08 31.70
C LYS A 157 -8.73 -8.12 31.76
N SER A 158 -8.07 -7.27 30.99
CA SER A 158 -6.62 -7.08 30.98
C SER A 158 -6.25 -5.69 31.51
N LYS A 159 -5.49 -5.62 32.60
CA LYS A 159 -5.21 -4.39 33.36
C LYS A 159 -4.37 -3.34 32.61
N ASN A 160 -3.78 -3.67 31.45
CA ASN A 160 -2.91 -2.76 30.69
C ASN A 160 -3.47 -2.36 29.32
N PHE A 161 -4.64 -2.88 28.92
CA PHE A 161 -5.22 -2.69 27.59
C PHE A 161 -5.81 -1.28 27.38
N PHE A 162 -6.24 -0.62 28.45
CA PHE A 162 -7.00 0.63 28.40
C PHE A 162 -6.17 1.89 28.14
N GLN A 163 -4.85 1.85 28.36
CA GLN A 163 -4.01 3.05 28.21
C GLN A 163 -3.56 3.30 26.76
N SER A 164 -3.73 2.33 25.83
CA SER A 164 -3.29 2.42 24.44
C SER A 164 -4.40 2.71 23.42
N ILE A 165 -5.69 2.62 23.81
CA ILE A 165 -6.84 2.68 22.88
C ILE A 165 -7.34 4.12 22.71
N ILE A 166 -7.54 4.52 21.45
CA ILE A 166 -7.88 5.91 21.08
C ILE A 166 -9.40 6.06 20.91
N PRO A 167 -10.05 7.01 21.61
CA PRO A 167 -11.51 7.18 21.66
C PRO A 167 -12.26 7.51 20.35
N ARG A 168 -11.56 7.59 19.21
CA ARG A 168 -12.12 8.12 17.94
C ARG A 168 -12.57 7.04 16.96
N LEU A 169 -12.01 5.84 17.03
CA LEU A 169 -12.46 4.69 16.23
C LEU A 169 -13.24 3.68 17.06
N VAL A 170 -12.97 3.69 18.37
CA VAL A 170 -13.61 2.83 19.35
C VAL A 170 -14.30 3.73 20.36
N LYS A 171 -15.62 3.63 20.47
CA LYS A 171 -16.32 4.15 21.64
C LYS A 171 -16.18 3.13 22.76
N THR A 172 -15.36 3.41 23.76
CA THR A 172 -15.38 2.66 25.02
C THR A 172 -16.57 3.15 25.83
N ILE A 173 -17.63 2.36 25.87
CA ILE A 173 -18.80 2.64 26.71
C ILE A 173 -18.56 1.93 28.05
N ALA A 174 -18.38 2.70 29.12
CA ALA A 174 -18.27 2.17 30.47
C ALA A 174 -19.68 1.91 31.02
N GLU A 175 -20.20 0.70 30.82
CA GLU A 175 -21.47 0.24 31.41
C GLU A 175 -21.22 -0.99 32.30
N GLY A 176 -21.20 -0.82 33.63
CA GLY A 176 -21.11 -1.95 34.56
C GLY A 176 -19.83 -2.78 34.45
N GLU A 177 -19.87 -4.07 34.83
CA GLU A 177 -18.71 -4.94 35.13
C GLU A 177 -17.71 -5.24 33.98
N GLY A 178 -17.75 -4.55 32.84
CA GLY A 178 -16.78 -4.69 31.76
C GLY A 178 -16.83 -3.58 30.71
N ASP A 179 -15.70 -3.34 30.04
CA ASP A 179 -15.56 -2.37 28.96
C ASP A 179 -15.94 -2.97 27.60
N ILE A 180 -16.66 -2.20 26.78
CA ILE A 180 -17.13 -2.61 25.44
C ILE A 180 -16.30 -1.92 24.35
N LEU A 181 -15.84 -2.69 23.36
CA LEU A 181 -15.21 -2.19 22.15
C LEU A 181 -16.25 -2.08 21.02
N LEU A 182 -16.42 -0.87 20.47
CA LEU A 182 -17.38 -0.58 19.40
C LEU A 182 -16.73 0.22 18.27
N PHE A 183 -16.58 -0.40 17.10
CA PHE A 183 -16.13 0.29 15.89
C PHE A 183 -17.25 1.11 15.24
N GLU A 184 -16.88 2.18 14.52
CA GLU A 184 -17.84 2.88 13.65
C GLU A 184 -18.31 1.97 12.51
N THR A 185 -19.62 1.92 12.28
CA THR A 185 -20.22 1.10 11.22
C THR A 185 -19.79 1.63 9.84
N PRO A 186 -19.15 0.80 9.00
CA PRO A 186 -18.75 1.21 7.66
C PRO A 186 -19.98 1.55 6.81
N ALA A 187 -19.90 2.62 6.01
CA ALA A 187 -20.98 3.05 5.13
C ALA A 187 -21.43 1.99 4.11
N MET A 188 -20.66 0.91 3.93
CA MET A 188 -20.87 -0.12 2.91
C MET A 188 -21.34 -1.47 3.47
N ILE A 189 -21.65 -1.57 4.77
CA ILE A 189 -22.00 -2.86 5.41
C ILE A 189 -23.24 -3.54 4.78
N ASP A 190 -24.15 -2.73 4.20
CA ASP A 190 -25.39 -3.21 3.56
C ASP A 190 -25.24 -3.49 2.04
N SER A 191 -24.03 -3.42 1.48
CA SER A 191 -23.82 -3.56 0.02
C SER A 191 -23.77 -5.02 -0.45
N MET A 192 -24.34 -5.32 -1.63
CA MET A 192 -24.34 -6.67 -2.19
C MET A 192 -22.92 -7.12 -2.61
N PRO A 193 -22.47 -8.34 -2.27
CA PRO A 193 -21.09 -8.79 -2.47
C PRO A 193 -20.57 -8.85 -3.92
N ASP A 194 -21.45 -8.98 -4.92
CA ASP A 194 -21.05 -8.99 -6.35
C ASP A 194 -20.96 -7.58 -6.93
N LEU A 195 -21.87 -6.69 -6.51
CA LEU A 195 -21.79 -5.27 -6.86
C LEU A 195 -20.57 -4.63 -6.20
N PHE A 196 -20.20 -5.09 -4.99
CA PHE A 196 -19.02 -4.62 -4.27
C PHE A 196 -17.72 -4.86 -5.03
N LEU A 197 -17.46 -6.11 -5.48
CA LEU A 197 -16.22 -6.39 -6.24
C LEU A 197 -16.16 -5.55 -7.53
N ALA A 198 -17.30 -5.31 -8.18
CA ALA A 198 -17.35 -4.44 -9.36
C ALA A 198 -17.19 -2.95 -9.02
N SER A 199 -17.73 -2.48 -7.89
CA SER A 199 -17.74 -1.05 -7.51
C SER A 199 -16.49 -0.60 -6.76
N SER A 200 -15.89 -1.44 -5.92
CA SER A 200 -14.63 -1.17 -5.24
C SER A 200 -13.47 -1.22 -6.25
N SER A 201 -13.44 -2.26 -7.09
CA SER A 201 -12.43 -2.37 -8.15
C SER A 201 -12.64 -1.37 -9.28
N LEU A 202 -13.81 -0.72 -9.42
CA LEU A 202 -14.03 0.34 -10.42
C LEU A 202 -13.13 1.57 -10.20
N LEU A 203 -12.71 1.82 -8.95
CA LEU A 203 -11.76 2.90 -8.62
C LEU A 203 -10.31 2.53 -8.94
N GLU A 204 -10.03 1.24 -9.15
CA GLU A 204 -8.69 0.67 -9.32
C GLU A 204 -8.55 -0.25 -10.54
N MET A 205 -9.57 -0.25 -11.41
CA MET A 205 -9.65 -1.16 -12.54
C MET A 205 -8.46 -0.93 -13.46
N ASP A 206 -7.71 -2.00 -13.70
CA ASP A 206 -6.40 -1.92 -14.34
C ASP A 206 -6.53 -1.38 -15.78
N ARG A 207 -7.52 -1.87 -16.56
CA ARG A 207 -7.88 -1.36 -17.91
C ARG A 207 -8.99 -2.15 -18.63
N VAL A 208 -9.44 -1.60 -19.76
CA VAL A 208 -10.17 -2.30 -20.83
C VAL A 208 -9.25 -3.33 -21.50
N VAL A 209 -9.75 -4.52 -21.79
CA VAL A 209 -9.01 -5.56 -22.53
C VAL A 209 -8.93 -5.20 -24.01
N ASP A 210 -7.72 -5.10 -24.55
CA ASP A 210 -7.49 -4.83 -25.98
C ASP A 210 -7.65 -6.11 -26.82
N GLU A 211 -8.14 -5.97 -28.06
CA GLU A 211 -8.28 -7.09 -29.00
C GLU A 211 -6.95 -7.81 -29.24
N SER A 212 -5.83 -7.08 -29.24
CA SER A 212 -4.48 -7.64 -29.43
C SER A 212 -3.98 -8.49 -28.26
N GLU A 213 -4.61 -8.38 -27.09
CA GLU A 213 -4.24 -9.14 -25.88
C GLU A 213 -5.06 -10.42 -25.74
N TRP A 214 -6.07 -10.63 -26.59
CA TRP A 214 -6.93 -11.80 -26.55
C TRP A 214 -6.42 -12.91 -27.50
N PRO A 215 -6.28 -14.17 -27.04
CA PRO A 215 -6.51 -14.67 -25.68
C PRO A 215 -5.39 -14.26 -24.71
N LEU A 216 -5.75 -14.13 -23.43
CA LEU A 216 -4.85 -13.66 -22.37
C LEU A 216 -3.63 -14.58 -22.21
N LYS A 217 -2.44 -13.97 -22.12
CA LYS A 217 -1.16 -14.65 -21.90
C LYS A 217 -0.28 -13.90 -20.89
N SER A 218 0.44 -14.65 -20.08
CA SER A 218 1.50 -14.12 -19.21
C SER A 218 2.74 -13.73 -20.04
N LYS A 219 3.43 -12.67 -19.61
CA LYS A 219 4.72 -12.23 -20.14
C LYS A 219 5.90 -12.84 -19.38
N LEU A 220 5.64 -13.56 -18.30
CA LEU A 220 6.66 -14.21 -17.48
C LEU A 220 7.29 -15.41 -18.21
N ASP A 221 8.53 -15.74 -17.86
CA ASP A 221 9.26 -16.86 -18.47
C ASP A 221 8.53 -18.20 -18.24
N PRO A 222 8.07 -18.87 -19.30
CA PRO A 222 7.36 -20.15 -19.18
C PRO A 222 8.21 -21.28 -18.58
N GLY A 223 9.54 -21.21 -18.72
CA GLY A 223 10.46 -22.19 -18.14
C GLY A 223 10.48 -22.13 -16.60
N ILE A 224 10.17 -20.97 -16.03
CA ILE A 224 10.12 -20.76 -14.57
C ILE A 224 8.69 -20.90 -14.06
N TYR A 225 7.73 -20.27 -14.75
CA TYR A 225 6.39 -20.07 -14.23
C TYR A 225 5.33 -21.01 -14.82
N GLY A 226 5.69 -21.84 -15.80
CA GLY A 226 4.79 -22.75 -16.51
C GLY A 226 4.10 -22.10 -17.73
N PRO A 227 3.18 -22.83 -18.40
CA PRO A 227 2.53 -22.36 -19.62
C PRO A 227 1.88 -20.98 -19.48
N PRO A 228 2.15 -20.03 -20.41
CA PRO A 228 1.72 -18.64 -20.28
C PRO A 228 0.23 -18.43 -20.56
N GLU A 229 -0.44 -19.38 -21.23
CA GLU A 229 -1.85 -19.24 -21.64
C GLU A 229 -2.81 -19.26 -20.45
N SER A 230 -3.76 -18.32 -20.43
CA SER A 230 -4.90 -18.35 -19.51
C SER A 230 -5.87 -19.48 -19.87
N LEU A 231 -6.51 -20.06 -18.86
CA LEU A 231 -7.64 -20.99 -19.02
C LEU A 231 -8.96 -20.26 -19.27
N ILE A 232 -8.99 -18.93 -19.18
CA ILE A 232 -10.18 -18.16 -19.54
C ILE A 232 -10.34 -18.18 -21.06
N THR A 233 -11.33 -18.93 -21.55
CA THR A 233 -11.57 -19.13 -22.99
C THR A 233 -12.75 -18.31 -23.50
N ALA A 234 -12.76 -18.03 -24.81
CA ALA A 234 -13.88 -17.37 -25.49
C ALA A 234 -15.21 -18.08 -25.21
N LYS A 235 -15.23 -19.42 -25.35
CA LYS A 235 -16.42 -20.24 -25.07
C LYS A 235 -16.93 -20.10 -23.64
N LEU A 236 -16.03 -20.01 -22.66
CA LEU A 236 -16.41 -19.78 -21.27
C LEU A 236 -17.04 -18.40 -21.10
N ILE A 237 -16.41 -17.36 -21.64
CA ILE A 237 -16.90 -15.99 -21.52
C ILE A 237 -18.23 -15.78 -22.23
N GLU A 238 -18.41 -16.29 -23.45
CA GLU A 238 -19.67 -16.20 -24.18
C GLU A 238 -20.82 -16.90 -23.46
N ARG A 239 -20.54 -18.03 -22.79
CA ARG A 239 -21.50 -18.69 -21.88
C ARG A 239 -21.87 -17.78 -20.71
N GLU A 240 -20.89 -17.15 -20.06
CA GLU A 240 -21.13 -16.26 -18.91
C GLU A 240 -21.79 -14.94 -19.31
N ILE A 241 -21.57 -14.45 -20.54
CA ILE A 241 -22.28 -13.30 -21.15
C ILE A 241 -23.72 -13.67 -21.53
N LYS A 242 -24.08 -14.96 -21.48
CA LYS A 242 -25.42 -15.50 -21.77
C LYS A 242 -25.89 -15.19 -23.20
N GLY A 243 -24.96 -15.23 -24.16
CA GLY A 243 -25.27 -15.03 -25.58
C GLY A 243 -25.73 -13.63 -25.98
N VAL A 244 -25.55 -12.63 -25.10
CA VAL A 244 -25.86 -11.22 -25.42
C VAL A 244 -25.02 -10.70 -26.59
N MET A 245 -23.76 -11.12 -26.67
CA MET A 245 -22.85 -10.86 -27.78
C MET A 245 -21.70 -11.88 -27.77
N THR A 246 -20.98 -11.97 -28.89
CA THR A 246 -19.72 -12.71 -28.99
C THR A 246 -18.59 -11.98 -28.25
N ILE A 247 -17.50 -12.69 -27.95
CA ILE A 247 -16.35 -12.04 -27.32
C ILE A 247 -15.71 -10.99 -28.22
N ASP A 248 -15.65 -11.23 -29.52
CA ASP A 248 -15.07 -10.29 -30.50
C ASP A 248 -15.87 -8.99 -30.54
N GLU A 249 -17.21 -9.07 -30.47
CA GLU A 249 -18.06 -7.89 -30.36
C GLU A 249 -17.86 -7.16 -29.03
N ALA A 250 -17.72 -7.90 -27.93
CA ALA A 250 -17.49 -7.31 -26.61
C ALA A 250 -16.14 -6.56 -26.54
N LEU A 251 -15.08 -7.13 -27.12
CA LEU A 251 -13.76 -6.50 -27.21
C LEU A 251 -13.81 -5.24 -28.10
N LYS A 252 -14.38 -5.33 -29.31
CA LYS A 252 -14.55 -4.18 -30.23
C LYS A 252 -15.35 -3.03 -29.61
N GLN A 253 -16.39 -3.37 -28.84
CA GLN A 253 -17.22 -2.40 -28.14
C GLN A 253 -16.61 -1.91 -26.81
N LYS A 254 -15.38 -2.34 -26.45
CA LYS A 254 -14.70 -2.00 -25.19
C LYS A 254 -15.54 -2.34 -23.95
N LYS A 255 -16.23 -3.48 -24.00
CA LYS A 255 -17.09 -3.97 -22.91
C LYS A 255 -16.42 -5.01 -22.02
N MET A 256 -15.18 -5.39 -22.31
CA MET A 256 -14.40 -6.31 -21.49
C MET A 256 -13.38 -5.55 -20.67
N PHE A 257 -13.39 -5.76 -19.36
CA PHE A 257 -12.46 -5.14 -18.41
C PHE A 257 -11.72 -6.22 -17.63
N ILE A 258 -10.50 -5.92 -17.20
CA ILE A 258 -9.67 -6.87 -16.46
C ILE A 258 -9.04 -6.23 -15.23
N LEU A 259 -8.95 -7.04 -14.18
CA LEU A 259 -8.04 -6.85 -13.06
C LEU A 259 -6.97 -7.93 -13.16
N ASP A 260 -5.75 -7.57 -13.59
CA ASP A 260 -4.67 -8.52 -13.85
C ASP A 260 -3.49 -8.36 -12.87
N TYR A 261 -3.55 -9.12 -11.78
CA TYR A 261 -2.44 -9.22 -10.83
C TYR A 261 -1.55 -10.44 -11.09
N HIS A 262 -1.76 -11.17 -12.18
CA HIS A 262 -1.06 -12.43 -12.41
C HIS A 262 0.44 -12.21 -12.51
N ASP A 263 0.89 -11.39 -13.46
CA ASP A 263 2.33 -11.25 -13.72
C ASP A 263 3.06 -10.50 -12.60
N LEU A 264 2.34 -9.70 -11.81
CA LEU A 264 2.91 -9.00 -10.65
C LEU A 264 3.07 -9.92 -9.44
N LEU A 265 2.05 -10.73 -9.12
CA LEU A 265 2.05 -11.55 -7.91
C LEU A 265 2.72 -12.92 -8.10
N LEU A 266 2.65 -13.51 -9.31
CA LEU A 266 3.15 -14.87 -9.54
C LEU A 266 4.63 -15.09 -9.12
N PRO A 267 5.55 -14.13 -9.31
CA PRO A 267 6.94 -14.22 -8.80
C PRO A 267 7.06 -14.37 -7.27
N TYR A 268 6.04 -13.92 -6.53
CA TYR A 268 6.00 -13.94 -5.06
C TYR A 268 5.20 -15.11 -4.49
N VAL A 269 4.40 -15.81 -5.32
CA VAL A 269 3.48 -16.86 -4.84
C VAL A 269 4.21 -17.96 -4.05
N ASN A 270 5.31 -18.49 -4.56
CA ASN A 270 6.05 -19.55 -3.87
C ASN A 270 6.67 -19.03 -2.57
N LYS A 271 7.34 -17.88 -2.64
CA LYS A 271 7.99 -17.24 -1.50
C LYS A 271 7.02 -16.95 -0.35
N VAL A 272 5.82 -16.46 -0.67
CA VAL A 272 4.79 -16.16 0.33
C VAL A 272 4.25 -17.45 0.93
N ARG A 273 3.93 -18.46 0.11
CA ARG A 273 3.35 -19.73 0.60
C ARG A 273 4.30 -20.58 1.46
N GLU A 274 5.57 -20.20 1.57
CA GLU A 274 6.51 -20.74 2.56
C GLU A 274 6.32 -20.14 3.96
N ILE A 275 5.68 -18.98 4.07
CA ILE A 275 5.33 -18.35 5.34
C ILE A 275 4.10 -19.06 5.92
N GLU A 276 4.22 -19.54 7.15
CA GLU A 276 3.17 -20.26 7.85
C GLU A 276 1.86 -19.44 7.91
N GLY A 277 0.72 -20.11 7.67
CA GLY A 277 -0.60 -19.48 7.72
C GLY A 277 -0.95 -18.57 6.54
N THR A 278 -0.08 -18.44 5.53
CA THR A 278 -0.32 -17.54 4.40
C THR A 278 -0.63 -18.28 3.10
N THR A 279 -1.28 -17.58 2.17
CA THR A 279 -1.45 -18.03 0.79
C THR A 279 -1.46 -16.85 -0.16
N LEU A 280 -1.09 -17.09 -1.42
CA LEU A 280 -1.11 -16.11 -2.50
C LEU A 280 -1.35 -16.81 -3.83
N TYR A 281 -1.96 -16.14 -4.79
CA TYR A 281 -2.09 -16.60 -6.17
C TYR A 281 -1.76 -15.47 -7.14
N GLY A 282 -1.27 -15.81 -8.33
CA GLY A 282 -1.43 -14.91 -9.47
C GLY A 282 -2.90 -14.92 -9.88
N SER A 283 -3.55 -13.76 -9.98
CA SER A 283 -4.99 -13.69 -10.26
C SER A 283 -5.33 -12.82 -11.45
N ARG A 284 -6.30 -13.28 -12.26
CA ARG A 284 -6.98 -12.47 -13.29
C ARG A 284 -8.47 -12.49 -13.05
N THR A 285 -9.11 -11.32 -13.12
CA THR A 285 -10.57 -11.22 -13.05
C THR A 285 -11.07 -10.50 -14.27
N LEU A 286 -11.95 -11.15 -15.04
CA LEU A 286 -12.64 -10.53 -16.16
C LEU A 286 -14.01 -10.03 -15.76
N PHE A 287 -14.34 -8.84 -16.26
CA PHE A 287 -15.62 -8.18 -16.10
C PHE A 287 -16.21 -7.84 -17.46
N PHE A 288 -17.54 -7.79 -17.50
CA PHE A 288 -18.30 -7.37 -18.66
C PHE A 288 -19.19 -6.19 -18.32
N LEU A 289 -19.11 -5.15 -19.15
CA LEU A 289 -19.99 -3.99 -19.08
C LEU A 289 -21.33 -4.34 -19.72
N THR A 290 -22.34 -4.51 -18.87
CA THR A 290 -23.70 -4.84 -19.29
C THR A 290 -24.40 -3.63 -19.91
N MET A 291 -25.53 -3.89 -20.59
CA MET A 291 -26.27 -2.86 -21.31
C MET A 291 -26.88 -1.78 -20.39
N ASP A 292 -27.08 -2.10 -19.11
CA ASP A 292 -27.53 -1.16 -18.08
C ASP A 292 -26.39 -0.31 -17.49
N GLY A 293 -25.17 -0.44 -18.02
CA GLY A 293 -24.00 0.34 -17.61
C GLY A 293 -23.32 -0.18 -16.34
N THR A 294 -23.66 -1.38 -15.87
CA THR A 294 -22.99 -1.99 -14.70
C THR A 294 -21.85 -2.94 -15.13
N LEU A 295 -20.84 -3.07 -14.27
CA LEU A 295 -19.79 -4.06 -14.48
C LEU A 295 -20.14 -5.33 -13.73
N ARG A 296 -20.08 -6.46 -14.44
CA ARG A 296 -20.36 -7.77 -13.88
C ARG A 296 -19.12 -8.66 -13.97
N PRO A 297 -18.62 -9.21 -12.85
CA PRO A 297 -17.54 -10.18 -12.90
C PRO A 297 -18.01 -11.47 -13.59
N LEU A 298 -17.22 -11.97 -14.53
CA LEU A 298 -17.52 -13.15 -15.32
C LEU A 298 -16.70 -14.36 -14.89
N ALA A 299 -15.41 -14.15 -14.65
CA ALA A 299 -14.47 -15.23 -14.37
C ALA A 299 -13.31 -14.74 -13.52
N ILE A 300 -12.84 -15.59 -12.61
CA ILE A 300 -11.61 -15.40 -11.83
C ILE A 300 -10.70 -16.59 -12.11
N GLU A 301 -9.51 -16.33 -12.62
CA GLU A 301 -8.43 -17.31 -12.71
C GLU A 301 -7.48 -17.14 -11.53
N LEU A 302 -7.20 -18.23 -10.81
CA LEU A 302 -6.16 -18.28 -9.78
C LEU A 302 -5.06 -19.24 -10.21
N THR A 303 -3.81 -18.80 -10.11
CA THR A 303 -2.63 -19.52 -10.60
C THR A 303 -1.56 -19.63 -9.51
N ARG A 304 -0.93 -20.81 -9.44
CA ARG A 304 0.29 -21.10 -8.68
C ARG A 304 1.36 -21.60 -9.65
N PRO A 305 2.59 -21.07 -9.57
CA PRO A 305 3.67 -21.54 -10.42
C PRO A 305 4.12 -22.96 -10.01
N PRO A 306 4.95 -23.63 -10.83
CA PRO A 306 5.55 -24.90 -10.46
C PRO A 306 6.30 -24.85 -9.11
N VAL A 307 6.28 -25.96 -8.38
CA VAL A 307 7.01 -26.13 -7.10
C VAL A 307 7.61 -27.52 -7.04
N GLY A 308 8.94 -27.62 -7.13
CA GLY A 308 9.63 -28.91 -7.24
C GLY A 308 9.10 -29.70 -8.43
N ASP A 309 8.66 -30.94 -8.20
CA ASP A 309 8.10 -31.80 -9.25
C ASP A 309 6.64 -31.48 -9.59
N LYS A 310 5.98 -30.55 -8.87
CA LYS A 310 4.59 -30.18 -9.12
C LYS A 310 4.53 -29.17 -10.25
N LEU A 311 3.80 -29.52 -11.31
CA LEU A 311 3.47 -28.61 -12.40
C LEU A 311 2.67 -27.41 -11.92
N GLN A 312 2.62 -26.38 -12.76
CA GLN A 312 1.79 -25.20 -12.55
C GLN A 312 0.33 -25.62 -12.31
N TRP A 313 -0.29 -25.02 -11.29
CA TRP A 313 -1.71 -25.20 -11.03
C TRP A 313 -2.44 -23.91 -11.40
N LYS A 314 -3.49 -24.01 -12.22
CA LYS A 314 -4.36 -22.90 -12.57
C LYS A 314 -5.81 -23.38 -12.61
N GLN A 315 -6.75 -22.57 -12.15
CA GLN A 315 -8.18 -22.89 -12.18
C GLN A 315 -9.01 -21.62 -12.41
N VAL A 316 -10.06 -21.75 -13.23
CA VAL A 316 -11.04 -20.69 -13.47
C VAL A 316 -12.30 -20.97 -12.66
N PHE A 317 -12.77 -19.95 -11.96
CA PHE A 317 -14.01 -19.91 -11.21
C PHE A 317 -14.96 -18.96 -11.93
N THR A 318 -16.24 -19.34 -12.02
CA THR A 318 -17.30 -18.52 -12.61
C THR A 318 -18.49 -18.47 -11.63
N PRO A 319 -19.39 -17.49 -11.75
CA PRO A 319 -20.65 -17.50 -11.02
C PRO A 319 -21.41 -18.81 -11.25
N GLY A 320 -21.98 -19.37 -10.18
CA GLY A 320 -22.75 -20.61 -10.23
C GLY A 320 -23.99 -20.53 -9.35
N TRP A 321 -24.84 -21.55 -9.43
CA TRP A 321 -26.15 -21.59 -8.76
C TRP A 321 -26.27 -22.71 -7.73
N ASP A 322 -25.46 -23.76 -7.83
CA ASP A 322 -25.41 -24.81 -6.81
C ASP A 322 -24.56 -24.37 -5.60
N GLY A 323 -24.77 -25.01 -4.47
CA GLY A 323 -24.09 -24.64 -3.23
C GLY A 323 -22.56 -24.64 -3.34
N THR A 324 -21.98 -25.64 -4.01
CA THR A 324 -20.52 -25.75 -4.15
C THR A 324 -19.96 -24.64 -5.03
N SER A 325 -20.56 -24.40 -6.20
CA SER A 325 -20.10 -23.34 -7.10
C SER A 325 -20.27 -21.95 -6.51
N CYS A 326 -21.36 -21.69 -5.77
CA CYS A 326 -21.56 -20.44 -5.04
C CYS A 326 -20.43 -20.17 -4.04
N TRP A 327 -20.06 -21.18 -3.23
CA TRP A 327 -18.99 -21.03 -2.25
C TRP A 327 -17.60 -20.88 -2.88
N LEU A 328 -17.30 -21.66 -3.93
CA LEU A 328 -16.05 -21.53 -4.67
C LEU A 328 -15.92 -20.15 -5.31
N TRP A 329 -17.00 -19.62 -5.89
CA TRP A 329 -17.02 -18.26 -6.43
C TRP A 329 -16.77 -17.20 -5.35
N ARG A 330 -17.43 -17.32 -4.18
CA ARG A 330 -17.20 -16.41 -3.05
C ARG A 330 -15.76 -16.44 -2.55
N LEU A 331 -15.13 -17.63 -2.46
CA LEU A 331 -13.73 -17.78 -2.06
C LEU A 331 -12.77 -17.20 -3.10
N ALA A 332 -13.02 -17.43 -4.40
CA ALA A 332 -12.22 -16.85 -5.47
C ALA A 332 -12.26 -15.31 -5.42
N LYS A 333 -13.45 -14.72 -5.20
CA LYS A 333 -13.59 -13.28 -4.97
C LYS A 333 -12.83 -12.81 -3.73
N ALA A 334 -12.89 -13.53 -2.62
CA ALA A 334 -12.17 -13.17 -1.41
C ALA A 334 -10.65 -13.09 -1.64
N HIS A 335 -10.08 -14.03 -2.41
CA HIS A 335 -8.67 -13.96 -2.81
C HIS A 335 -8.37 -12.74 -3.68
N VAL A 336 -9.21 -12.46 -4.68
CA VAL A 336 -9.04 -11.26 -5.52
C VAL A 336 -9.14 -9.98 -4.70
N CYS A 337 -10.10 -9.86 -3.79
CA CYS A 337 -10.20 -8.71 -2.88
C CYS A 337 -8.94 -8.54 -2.01
N ALA A 338 -8.36 -9.64 -1.51
CA ALA A 338 -7.13 -9.59 -0.73
C ALA A 338 -5.93 -9.13 -1.58
N HIS A 339 -5.82 -9.61 -2.81
CA HIS A 339 -4.80 -9.16 -3.76
C HIS A 339 -4.96 -7.67 -4.11
N ASP A 340 -6.19 -7.25 -4.43
CA ASP A 340 -6.57 -5.88 -4.75
C ASP A 340 -6.26 -4.94 -3.58
N SER A 341 -6.66 -5.30 -2.36
CA SER A 341 -6.36 -4.52 -1.16
C SER A 341 -4.86 -4.38 -0.90
N GLY A 342 -4.09 -5.45 -1.11
CA GLY A 342 -2.63 -5.41 -0.97
C GLY A 342 -1.96 -4.57 -2.04
N TYR A 343 -2.39 -4.72 -3.30
CA TYR A 343 -1.93 -3.88 -4.40
C TYR A 343 -2.26 -2.41 -4.16
N HIS A 344 -3.52 -2.10 -3.85
CA HIS A 344 -4.00 -0.76 -3.52
C HIS A 344 -3.09 -0.10 -2.50
N GLN A 345 -2.88 -0.72 -1.33
CA GLN A 345 -2.13 -0.10 -0.24
C GLN A 345 -0.67 0.14 -0.61
N LEU A 346 -0.04 -0.83 -1.29
CA LEU A 346 1.36 -0.72 -1.70
C LEU A 346 1.56 0.29 -2.82
N VAL A 347 0.64 0.34 -3.79
CA VAL A 347 0.72 1.26 -4.93
C VAL A 347 0.23 2.66 -4.56
N HIS A 348 -0.70 2.79 -3.62
CA HIS A 348 -1.05 4.06 -2.98
C HIS A 348 0.18 4.66 -2.30
N TRP A 349 0.84 3.88 -1.43
CA TRP A 349 2.11 4.25 -0.82
C TRP A 349 3.13 4.68 -1.88
N LEU A 350 3.33 3.87 -2.92
CA LEU A 350 4.28 4.18 -3.98
C LEU A 350 3.95 5.47 -4.74
N ARG A 351 2.77 5.53 -5.37
CA ARG A 351 2.40 6.58 -6.34
C ARG A 351 2.08 7.91 -5.69
N THR A 352 1.71 7.92 -4.41
CA THR A 352 1.41 9.17 -3.68
C THR A 352 2.53 9.53 -2.72
N HIS A 353 2.83 8.67 -1.74
CA HIS A 353 3.80 8.97 -0.69
C HIS A 353 5.24 8.98 -1.22
N CYS A 354 5.71 7.86 -1.77
CA CYS A 354 7.11 7.72 -2.21
C CYS A 354 7.42 8.58 -3.43
N CYS A 355 6.55 8.63 -4.43
CA CYS A 355 6.81 9.41 -5.64
C CYS A 355 6.76 10.93 -5.38
N THR A 356 6.01 11.40 -4.39
CA THR A 356 5.95 12.84 -4.07
C THR A 356 7.19 13.33 -3.33
N GLU A 357 7.73 12.53 -2.41
CA GLU A 357 8.84 12.94 -1.53
C GLU A 357 10.10 13.45 -2.26
N PRO A 358 10.58 12.83 -3.37
CA PRO A 358 11.68 13.37 -4.17
C PRO A 358 11.45 14.80 -4.69
N TYR A 359 10.21 15.15 -5.04
CA TYR A 359 9.86 16.50 -5.51
C TYR A 359 9.90 17.52 -4.37
N ILE A 360 9.53 17.12 -3.15
CA ILE A 360 9.64 17.97 -1.94
C ILE A 360 11.10 18.27 -1.66
N ILE A 361 11.94 17.24 -1.67
CA ILE A 361 13.39 17.36 -1.49
C ILE A 361 13.98 18.25 -2.59
N ALA A 362 13.62 18.03 -3.85
CA ALA A 362 14.12 18.82 -4.99
C ALA A 362 13.72 20.30 -4.91
N ALA A 363 12.44 20.57 -4.60
CA ALA A 363 11.91 21.92 -4.51
C ALA A 363 12.62 22.71 -3.42
N ASN A 364 12.76 22.15 -2.22
CA ASN A 364 13.47 22.81 -1.11
C ASN A 364 14.97 22.98 -1.38
N ARG A 365 15.60 22.06 -2.14
CA ARG A 365 17.03 22.15 -2.49
C ARG A 365 17.35 23.13 -3.61
N GLN A 366 16.42 23.38 -4.54
CA GLN A 366 16.72 24.08 -5.79
C GLN A 366 15.90 25.35 -6.02
N LEU A 367 14.74 25.48 -5.37
CA LEU A 367 13.87 26.63 -5.53
C LEU A 367 13.82 27.42 -4.23
N SER A 368 14.29 28.66 -4.27
CA SER A 368 14.18 29.57 -3.13
C SER A 368 12.71 29.75 -2.73
N ALA A 369 12.43 30.06 -1.45
CA ALA A 369 11.11 30.45 -0.98
C ALA A 369 10.48 31.66 -1.72
N MET A 370 11.31 32.45 -2.42
CA MET A 370 10.86 33.52 -3.33
C MET A 370 10.44 33.03 -4.72
N HIS A 371 10.81 31.82 -5.13
CA HIS A 371 10.56 31.31 -6.47
C HIS A 371 9.05 31.09 -6.67
N PRO A 372 8.44 31.57 -7.77
CA PRO A 372 7.01 31.42 -7.99
C PRO A 372 6.56 29.96 -8.02
N ILE A 373 7.34 29.07 -8.64
CA ILE A 373 7.06 27.62 -8.64
C ILE A 373 7.19 26.99 -7.26
N TYR A 374 8.13 27.43 -6.41
CA TYR A 374 8.20 26.94 -5.02
C TYR A 374 6.90 27.27 -4.29
N ARG A 375 6.44 28.52 -4.39
CA ARG A 375 5.21 28.97 -3.73
C ARG A 375 3.95 28.28 -4.26
N LEU A 376 3.93 27.93 -5.55
CA LEU A 376 2.86 27.14 -6.15
C LEU A 376 2.83 25.73 -5.57
N LEU A 377 3.98 25.07 -5.45
CA LEU A 377 4.07 23.66 -5.07
C LEU A 377 4.03 23.43 -3.55
N HIS A 378 4.64 24.31 -2.77
CA HIS A 378 4.84 24.14 -1.32
C HIS A 378 3.54 23.82 -0.54
N PRO A 379 2.37 24.43 -0.80
CA PRO A 379 1.13 24.06 -0.14
C PRO A 379 0.72 22.59 -0.34
N HIS A 380 1.11 21.97 -1.47
CA HIS A 380 0.81 20.59 -1.82
C HIS A 380 1.79 19.57 -1.21
N PHE A 381 2.91 20.02 -0.65
CA PHE A 381 3.90 19.18 0.03
C PHE A 381 3.66 19.03 1.52
N ARG A 382 2.77 19.88 2.06
CA ARG A 382 2.54 20.03 3.50
C ARG A 382 2.30 18.67 4.14
N TYR A 383 3.20 18.31 5.05
CA TYR A 383 3.19 17.11 5.90
C TYR A 383 3.54 15.78 5.25
N THR A 384 3.80 15.73 3.94
CA THR A 384 4.11 14.47 3.26
C THR A 384 5.40 13.82 3.78
N MET A 385 6.43 14.61 4.11
CA MET A 385 7.67 14.03 4.67
C MET A 385 7.46 13.46 6.08
N GLU A 386 6.70 14.15 6.93
CA GLU A 386 6.40 13.70 8.30
C GLU A 386 5.55 12.41 8.32
N ILE A 387 4.49 12.33 7.50
CA ILE A 387 3.69 11.09 7.37
C ILE A 387 4.54 9.94 6.83
N ASN A 388 5.44 10.20 5.88
CA ASN A 388 6.33 9.17 5.33
C ASN A 388 7.33 8.67 6.37
N ALA A 389 7.91 9.56 7.17
CA ALA A 389 8.82 9.21 8.26
C ALA A 389 8.14 8.33 9.31
N LEU A 390 6.91 8.66 9.70
CA LEU A 390 6.12 7.85 10.64
C LEU A 390 5.70 6.50 10.04
N ALA A 391 5.42 6.44 8.73
CA ALA A 391 5.18 5.19 8.03
C ALA A 391 6.44 4.29 8.02
N GLN A 392 7.63 4.86 7.80
CA GLN A 392 8.92 4.13 7.91
C GLN A 392 9.17 3.62 9.33
N GLU A 393 8.66 4.30 10.35
CA GLU A 393 8.82 3.88 11.73
C GLU A 393 7.97 2.65 12.07
N SER A 394 6.71 2.60 11.61
CA SER A 394 5.69 1.71 12.19
C SER A 394 4.76 1.01 11.20
N LEU A 395 4.68 1.47 9.95
CA LEU A 395 3.73 0.95 8.95
C LEU A 395 4.42 -0.03 7.99
N ILE A 396 5.49 0.43 7.33
CA ILE A 396 6.16 -0.27 6.23
C ILE A 396 7.52 -0.87 6.63
N ASN A 397 7.89 -0.79 7.91
CA ASN A 397 9.09 -1.44 8.42
C ASN A 397 8.93 -2.97 8.50
N ALA A 398 10.05 -3.67 8.62
CA ALA A 398 10.08 -5.10 8.91
C ALA A 398 9.30 -5.40 10.19
N GLY A 399 8.35 -6.34 10.12
CA GLY A 399 7.41 -6.66 11.20
C GLY A 399 6.38 -5.57 11.50
N GLY A 400 6.32 -4.50 10.69
CA GLY A 400 5.31 -3.46 10.80
C GLY A 400 3.91 -3.92 10.38
N ILE A 401 2.96 -2.99 10.42
CA ILE A 401 1.54 -3.28 10.17
C ILE A 401 1.31 -3.86 8.76
N ILE A 402 1.95 -3.31 7.73
CA ILE A 402 1.75 -3.80 6.35
C ILE A 402 2.21 -5.26 6.23
N GLU A 403 3.36 -5.62 6.78
CA GLU A 403 3.85 -7.00 6.72
C GLU A 403 3.00 -7.97 7.56
N SER A 404 2.31 -7.48 8.59
CA SER A 404 1.52 -8.32 9.49
C SER A 404 0.08 -8.51 9.01
N CYS A 405 -0.46 -7.56 8.26
CA CYS A 405 -1.88 -7.55 7.87
C CYS A 405 -2.15 -7.90 6.40
N PHE A 406 -1.14 -7.86 5.52
CA PHE A 406 -1.33 -8.10 4.08
C PHE A 406 -0.65 -9.38 3.61
N SER A 407 -1.28 -10.05 2.64
CA SER A 407 -0.86 -11.37 2.16
C SER A 407 0.61 -11.49 1.72
N PRO A 408 1.27 -10.47 1.12
CA PRO A 408 2.68 -10.58 0.76
C PRO A 408 3.65 -10.69 1.95
N GLY A 409 3.22 -10.35 3.17
CA GLY A 409 4.03 -10.42 4.37
C GLY A 409 5.34 -9.62 4.24
N LYS A 410 6.46 -10.25 4.58
CA LYS A 410 7.81 -9.67 4.47
C LYS A 410 8.24 -9.24 3.06
N TYR A 411 7.51 -9.64 2.03
CA TYR A 411 7.78 -9.26 0.64
C TYR A 411 6.94 -8.05 0.18
N ALA A 412 6.14 -7.45 1.05
CA ALA A 412 5.20 -6.39 0.68
C ALA A 412 5.88 -5.15 0.08
N ILE A 413 6.91 -4.61 0.73
CA ILE A 413 7.59 -3.42 0.20
C ILE A 413 8.47 -3.77 -1.01
N GLU A 414 9.05 -4.97 -1.07
CA GLU A 414 9.73 -5.48 -2.29
C GLU A 414 8.76 -5.53 -3.49
N LEU A 415 7.53 -6.01 -3.28
CA LEU A 415 6.48 -6.05 -4.30
C LEU A 415 6.13 -4.64 -4.81
N SER A 416 6.15 -3.63 -3.94
CA SER A 416 5.95 -2.24 -4.37
C SER A 416 7.09 -1.73 -5.27
N SER A 417 8.33 -2.20 -5.08
CA SER A 417 9.45 -1.91 -5.99
C SER A 417 9.29 -2.61 -7.34
N ALA A 418 8.81 -3.86 -7.35
CA ALA A 418 8.47 -4.55 -8.60
C ALA A 418 7.32 -3.86 -9.36
N ALA A 419 6.39 -3.22 -8.65
CA ALA A 419 5.35 -2.39 -9.26
C ALA A 419 5.93 -1.07 -9.82
N TYR A 420 6.90 -0.46 -9.13
CA TYR A 420 7.59 0.75 -9.59
C TYR A 420 8.36 0.55 -10.90
N ASP A 421 9.02 -0.60 -11.05
CA ASP A 421 9.77 -0.94 -12.28
C ASP A 421 8.87 -1.05 -13.52
N ARG A 422 7.55 -1.17 -13.33
CA ARG A 422 6.55 -1.29 -14.41
C ARG A 422 5.80 0.01 -14.70
N LEU A 423 6.09 1.10 -13.98
CA LEU A 423 5.41 2.40 -14.14
C LEU A 423 5.83 3.14 -15.41
#